data_AF-A0AAV7C8E0-F1
#
_entry.id   AF-A0AAV7C8E0-F1
#
_cell.length_a   1.000
_cell.length_b   1.000
_cell.length_c   1.000
_cell.angle_alpha   90.00
_cell.angle_beta   90.00
_cell.angle_gamma   90.00
#
_symmetry.space_group_name_H-M   'P 1'
#
loop_
_entity.id
_entity.type
_entity.pdbx_description
1 polymer ?
#
loop_
_entity_poly.entity_id
_entity_poly.type
_entity_poly.pdbx_seq_one_letter_code
_entity_poly.pdbx_strand_id
1 'polypeptide(L)'
;MSKETKAGSIHAMLGSKLSGIRSKRVVIGNSISAADIIINDGKITNILPWGKLQSSGSQLLDVGELVVMAGIIDPHVHVNEPGRTAWEGFRTATLSAAAGGITTIVDMPLNSLPPTTTVSNFHSKLQAARGQCYVDVAFWGGVIPDNQVRVIFCCKQRDSLLLPQRYL
;
A
#
# COMPACT_ATOMS: atom_id res chain seq x y z
N MET A 1 -26.82 30.25 17.33
CA MET A 1 -26.66 29.68 15.97
C MET A 1 -25.44 28.78 15.96
N SER A 2 -25.57 27.57 16.50
CA SER A 2 -24.57 26.50 16.38
C SER A 2 -24.76 25.82 15.03
N LYS A 3 -23.80 25.96 14.12
CA LYS A 3 -23.75 25.13 12.92
C LYS A 3 -23.03 23.84 13.32
N GLU A 4 -23.80 22.79 13.58
CA GLU A 4 -23.29 21.43 13.60
C GLU A 4 -22.76 21.08 12.20
N THR A 5 -21.45 20.91 12.08
CA THR A 5 -20.81 20.38 10.89
C THR A 5 -21.13 18.89 10.83
N LYS A 6 -22.15 18.51 10.04
CA LYS A 6 -22.37 17.10 9.69
C LYS A 6 -21.11 16.55 9.03
N ALA A 7 -20.43 15.63 9.70
CA ALA A 7 -19.43 14.77 9.08
C ALA A 7 -20.12 14.05 7.91
N GLY A 8 -19.73 14.38 6.68
CA GLY A 8 -20.27 13.72 5.49
C GLY A 8 -20.00 12.22 5.60
N SER A 9 -21.04 11.40 5.51
CA SER A 9 -20.87 9.95 5.54
C SER A 9 -20.09 9.53 4.30
N ILE A 10 -18.94 8.90 4.55
CA ILE A 10 -18.01 8.46 3.52
C ILE A 10 -18.58 7.17 2.92
N HIS A 11 -19.47 7.29 1.93
CA HIS A 11 -20.08 6.13 1.26
C HIS A 11 -19.23 5.65 0.07
N ALA A 12 -18.06 5.08 0.34
CA ALA A 12 -17.46 4.10 -0.56
C ALA A 12 -17.53 2.74 0.12
N MET A 13 -18.14 1.75 -0.54
CA MET A 13 -18.16 0.38 -0.03
C MET A 13 -16.74 -0.18 -0.11
N LEU A 14 -16.26 -0.79 0.99
CA LEU A 14 -15.01 -1.55 1.01
C LEU A 14 -14.96 -2.50 -0.19
N GLY A 15 -13.80 -2.56 -0.85
CA GLY A 15 -13.60 -3.39 -2.04
C GLY A 15 -14.07 -2.80 -3.37
N SER A 16 -14.67 -1.60 -3.39
CA SER A 16 -15.12 -1.00 -4.64
C SER A 16 -14.00 -0.29 -5.41
N LYS A 17 -14.04 -0.38 -6.75
CA LYS A 17 -13.12 0.35 -7.62
C LYS A 17 -13.45 1.84 -7.61
N LEU A 18 -12.61 2.62 -6.94
CA LEU A 18 -12.67 4.08 -6.97
C LEU A 18 -12.17 4.61 -8.31
N SER A 19 -12.92 5.55 -8.87
CA SER A 19 -12.58 6.29 -10.07
C SER A 19 -11.97 7.66 -9.77
N GLY A 20 -12.16 8.15 -8.55
CA GLY A 20 -11.55 9.39 -8.11
C GLY A 20 -11.75 9.66 -6.62
N ILE A 21 -10.93 10.57 -6.12
CA ILE A 21 -10.94 11.05 -4.74
C ILE A 21 -11.01 12.57 -4.78
N ARG A 22 -11.93 13.16 -4.02
CA ARG A 22 -12.09 14.60 -3.88
C ARG A 22 -11.76 15.01 -2.45
N SER A 23 -10.95 16.05 -2.30
CA SER A 23 -10.67 16.67 -1.01
C SER A 23 -10.36 18.15 -1.16
N LYS A 24 -10.67 18.93 -0.12
CA LYS A 24 -10.18 20.32 -0.01
C LYS A 24 -8.72 20.41 0.39
N ARG A 25 -8.10 19.30 0.80
CA ARG A 25 -6.72 19.22 1.31
C ARG A 25 -5.98 18.05 0.67
N VAL A 26 -5.48 18.26 -0.56
CA VAL A 26 -4.62 17.31 -1.26
C VAL A 26 -3.17 17.80 -1.23
N VAL A 27 -2.24 16.94 -0.82
CA VAL A 27 -0.80 17.23 -0.88
C VAL A 27 -0.31 17.03 -2.31
N ILE A 28 0.12 18.11 -2.96
CA ILE A 28 0.66 18.12 -4.33
C ILE A 28 2.02 18.81 -4.28
N GLY A 29 3.08 18.03 -4.51
CA GLY A 29 4.45 18.48 -4.30
C GLY A 29 4.65 18.98 -2.86
N ASN A 30 5.01 20.24 -2.71
CA ASN A 30 5.26 20.88 -1.41
C ASN A 30 4.10 21.75 -0.92
N SER A 31 2.90 21.61 -1.52
CA SER A 31 1.74 22.44 -1.22
C SER A 31 0.50 21.61 -0.88
N ILE A 32 -0.45 22.22 -0.18
CA ILE A 32 -1.77 21.65 0.09
C ILE A 32 -2.81 22.49 -0.63
N SER A 33 -3.60 21.88 -1.51
CA SER A 33 -4.67 22.57 -2.24
C SER A 33 -5.89 21.67 -2.45
N ALA A 34 -7.03 22.29 -2.73
CA ALA A 34 -8.26 21.56 -3.04
C ALA A 34 -8.18 20.97 -4.45
N ALA A 35 -8.42 19.66 -4.59
CA ALA A 35 -8.32 18.98 -5.87
C ALA A 35 -9.20 17.74 -5.97
N ASP A 36 -9.44 17.33 -7.22
CA ASP A 36 -10.03 16.04 -7.59
C ASP A 36 -8.92 15.16 -8.21
N ILE A 37 -8.64 14.01 -7.61
CA ILE A 37 -7.68 13.01 -8.10
C ILE A 37 -8.43 11.98 -8.94
N ILE A 38 -7.99 11.74 -10.17
CA ILE A 38 -8.59 10.73 -11.08
C ILE A 38 -7.77 9.46 -11.07
N ILE A 39 -8.43 8.33 -10.81
CA ILE A 39 -7.81 7.01 -10.72
C ILE A 39 -8.39 6.12 -11.81
N ASN A 40 -7.52 5.59 -12.69
CA ASN A 40 -7.87 4.58 -13.67
C ASN A 40 -6.89 3.41 -13.54
N ASP A 41 -7.43 2.19 -13.42
CA ASP A 41 -6.64 0.95 -13.29
C ASP A 41 -5.52 1.02 -12.24
N GLY A 42 -5.85 1.57 -11.06
CA GLY A 42 -4.92 1.70 -9.93
C GLY A 42 -3.82 2.76 -10.13
N LYS A 43 -3.91 3.58 -11.18
CA LYS A 43 -2.97 4.67 -11.47
C LYS A 43 -3.67 6.01 -11.38
N ILE A 44 -2.96 7.00 -10.82
CA ILE A 44 -3.37 8.39 -10.92
C ILE A 44 -3.14 8.84 -12.35
N THR A 45 -4.21 9.25 -13.04
CA THR A 45 -4.13 9.70 -14.45
C THR A 45 -4.19 11.21 -14.58
N ASN A 46 -4.83 11.90 -13.65
CA ASN A 46 -4.88 13.35 -13.64
C ASN A 46 -5.18 13.88 -12.23
N ILE A 47 -4.82 15.14 -12.00
CA ILE A 47 -5.20 15.91 -10.81
C ILE A 47 -5.84 17.19 -11.31
N LEU A 48 -7.14 17.35 -11.06
CA LEU A 48 -7.92 18.49 -11.51
C LEU A 48 -8.17 19.47 -10.36
N PRO A 49 -8.45 20.75 -10.67
CA PRO A 49 -9.01 21.68 -9.69
C PRO A 49 -10.29 21.10 -9.06
N TRP A 50 -10.49 21.38 -7.77
CA TRP A 50 -11.63 20.88 -7.01
C TRP A 50 -12.98 21.16 -7.72
N GLY A 51 -13.85 20.16 -7.75
CA GLY A 51 -15.18 20.27 -8.33
C GLY A 51 -15.25 20.12 -9.85
N LYS A 52 -14.13 19.85 -10.54
CA LYS A 52 -14.10 19.66 -12.00
C LYS A 52 -14.38 18.23 -12.44
N LEU A 53 -14.22 17.25 -11.57
CA LEU A 53 -14.62 15.88 -11.86
C LEU A 53 -16.15 15.77 -11.79
N GLN A 54 -16.77 15.49 -12.93
CA GLN A 54 -18.20 15.22 -13.06
C GLN A 54 -18.44 13.72 -12.83
N SER A 55 -19.29 13.36 -11.87
CA SER A 55 -19.59 11.96 -11.53
C SER A 55 -20.59 11.36 -12.53
N SER A 56 -20.18 11.15 -13.78
CA SER A 56 -20.98 10.40 -14.75
C SER A 56 -20.66 8.91 -14.61
N GLY A 57 -21.28 8.25 -13.61
CA GLY A 57 -21.28 6.79 -13.44
C GLY A 57 -20.09 6.19 -12.69
N SER A 58 -19.18 7.01 -12.17
CA SER A 58 -17.93 6.55 -11.56
C SER A 58 -17.93 6.82 -10.05
N GLN A 59 -17.45 5.87 -9.23
CA GLN A 59 -17.39 6.04 -7.77
C GLN A 59 -16.36 7.11 -7.41
N LEU A 60 -16.87 8.30 -7.10
CA LEU A 60 -16.10 9.41 -6.56
C LEU A 60 -16.19 9.37 -5.03
N LEU A 61 -15.04 9.29 -4.39
CA LEU A 61 -14.92 9.38 -2.94
C LEU A 61 -14.64 10.84 -2.53
N ASP A 62 -15.65 11.55 -2.05
CA ASP A 62 -15.47 12.88 -1.45
C ASP A 62 -15.17 12.74 0.04
N VAL A 63 -13.96 13.14 0.44
CA VAL A 63 -13.50 13.08 1.84
C VAL A 63 -13.52 14.46 2.52
N GLY A 64 -14.09 15.48 1.87
CA GLY A 64 -14.32 16.81 2.45
C GLY A 64 -13.02 17.50 2.89
N GLU A 65 -12.83 17.62 4.21
CA GLU A 65 -11.68 18.28 4.83
C GLU A 65 -10.55 17.31 5.23
N LEU A 66 -10.68 16.01 4.96
CA LEU A 66 -9.60 15.06 5.27
C LEU A 66 -8.42 15.26 4.33
N VAL A 67 -7.20 15.07 4.85
CA VAL A 67 -6.00 15.17 4.04
C VAL A 67 -5.86 13.95 3.15
N VAL A 68 -5.66 14.17 1.85
CA VAL A 68 -5.27 13.13 0.90
C VAL A 68 -3.82 13.36 0.52
N MET A 69 -3.00 12.33 0.70
CA MET A 69 -1.57 12.38 0.41
C MET A 69 -1.10 11.08 -0.23
N ALA A 70 0.10 11.11 -0.80
CA ALA A 70 0.77 9.89 -1.25
C ALA A 70 0.92 8.92 -0.06
N GLY A 71 0.66 7.64 -0.32
CA GLY A 71 0.86 6.60 0.69
C GLY A 71 2.31 6.50 1.11
N ILE A 72 2.54 6.21 2.39
CA ILE A 72 3.89 6.15 2.94
C ILE A 72 4.59 4.86 2.45
N ILE A 73 5.90 4.96 2.20
CA ILE A 73 6.77 3.83 1.93
C ILE A 73 7.66 3.64 3.17
N ASP A 74 7.54 2.50 3.83
CA ASP A 74 8.39 2.13 4.95
C ASP A 74 9.49 1.16 4.47
N PRO A 75 10.75 1.63 4.35
CA PRO A 75 11.84 0.81 3.84
C PRO A 75 12.43 -0.16 4.86
N HIS A 76 11.98 -0.18 6.12
CA HIS A 76 12.66 -0.91 7.18
C HIS A 76 11.68 -1.59 8.14
N VAL A 77 11.09 -2.70 7.69
CA VAL A 77 10.24 -3.54 8.53
C VAL A 77 10.82 -4.93 8.73
N HIS A 78 10.44 -5.60 9.82
CA HIS A 78 10.80 -6.99 10.09
C HIS A 78 9.54 -7.83 10.24
N VAL A 79 9.13 -8.48 9.15
CA VAL A 79 7.91 -9.30 9.12
C VAL A 79 8.15 -10.70 9.72
N ASN A 80 9.41 -11.16 9.71
CA ASN A 80 9.86 -12.41 10.37
C ASN A 80 9.25 -13.72 9.84
N GLU A 81 8.53 -13.67 8.72
CA GLU A 81 7.96 -14.83 8.03
C GLU A 81 8.75 -15.11 6.75
N PRO A 82 9.11 -16.38 6.44
CA PRO A 82 8.80 -17.62 7.15
C PRO A 82 9.64 -17.86 8.42
N GLY A 83 9.22 -18.85 9.22
CA GLY A 83 10.00 -19.42 10.31
C GLY A 83 9.74 -18.81 11.70
N ARG A 84 9.60 -17.49 11.79
CA ARG A 84 9.21 -16.79 13.03
C ARG A 84 7.90 -16.04 12.88
N THR A 85 6.97 -16.62 12.13
CA THR A 85 5.65 -16.03 11.80
C THR A 85 4.87 -15.61 13.05
N ALA A 86 5.00 -16.30 14.17
CA ALA A 86 4.32 -15.95 15.42
C ALA A 86 4.76 -14.60 16.04
N TRP A 87 5.89 -14.03 15.59
CA TRP A 87 6.33 -12.71 16.06
C TRP A 87 5.57 -11.57 15.38
N GLU A 88 5.25 -11.73 14.10
CA GLU A 88 4.47 -10.76 13.32
C GLU A 88 3.73 -11.51 12.19
N GLY A 89 4.41 -11.77 11.06
CA GLY A 89 3.82 -12.39 9.88
C GLY A 89 3.25 -11.39 8.87
N PHE A 90 3.18 -11.76 7.59
CA PHE A 90 2.82 -10.83 6.50
C PHE A 90 1.40 -10.30 6.65
N ARG A 91 0.46 -11.13 7.11
CA ARG A 91 -0.93 -10.70 7.30
C ARG A 91 -1.06 -9.56 8.30
N THR A 92 -0.51 -9.70 9.50
CA THR A 92 -0.66 -8.69 10.56
C THR A 92 0.17 -7.45 10.25
N ALA A 93 1.41 -7.63 9.76
CA ALA A 93 2.28 -6.52 9.38
C ALA A 93 1.61 -5.62 8.33
N THR A 94 1.05 -6.21 7.27
CA THR A 94 0.46 -5.44 6.18
C THR A 94 -0.89 -4.81 6.54
N LEU A 95 -1.68 -5.44 7.41
CA LEU A 95 -2.88 -4.82 7.98
C LEU A 95 -2.53 -3.60 8.85
N SER A 96 -1.53 -3.74 9.72
CA SER A 96 -1.04 -2.64 10.55
C SER A 96 -0.48 -1.50 9.72
N ALA A 97 0.27 -1.83 8.65
CA ALA A 97 0.77 -0.85 7.68
C ALA A 97 -0.37 -0.07 7.02
N ALA A 98 -1.40 -0.77 6.50
CA ALA A 98 -2.56 -0.14 5.89
C ALA A 98 -3.29 0.80 6.86
N ALA A 99 -3.49 0.39 8.11
CA ALA A 99 -4.12 1.20 9.14
C ALA A 99 -3.31 2.47 9.49
N GLY A 100 -1.98 2.41 9.37
CA GLY A 100 -1.07 3.53 9.56
C GLY A 100 -0.90 4.46 8.35
N GLY A 101 -1.54 4.16 7.21
CA GLY A 101 -1.37 4.92 5.96
C GLY A 101 -0.09 4.56 5.18
N ILE A 102 0.56 3.45 5.54
CA ILE A 102 1.66 2.87 4.78
C ILE A 102 1.06 2.04 3.64
N THR A 103 1.52 2.28 2.43
CA THR A 103 1.04 1.58 1.22
C THR A 103 2.10 0.68 0.59
N THR A 104 3.35 0.80 1.04
CA THR A 104 4.43 -0.10 0.65
C THR A 104 5.36 -0.33 1.84
N ILE A 105 5.69 -1.58 2.12
CA ILE A 105 6.71 -1.96 3.08
C ILE A 105 7.88 -2.66 2.37
N VAL A 106 9.09 -2.53 2.92
CA VAL A 106 10.27 -3.27 2.47
C VAL A 106 10.81 -4.11 3.61
N ASP A 107 10.62 -5.43 3.51
CA ASP A 107 10.96 -6.39 4.55
C ASP A 107 12.46 -6.70 4.58
N MET A 108 13.03 -6.62 5.78
CA MET A 108 14.45 -6.85 6.05
C MET A 108 14.84 -8.33 5.85
N PRO A 109 16.10 -8.61 5.49
CA PRO A 109 16.52 -9.96 5.10
C PRO A 109 16.82 -10.88 6.30
N LEU A 110 16.77 -10.37 7.52
CA LEU A 110 17.13 -11.10 8.74
C LEU A 110 15.88 -11.46 9.57
N ASN A 111 16.09 -12.23 10.65
CA ASN A 111 15.08 -12.75 11.58
C ASN A 111 14.10 -13.78 11.02
N SER A 112 13.70 -13.67 9.75
CA SER A 112 13.05 -14.78 9.05
C SER A 112 13.99 -15.98 8.96
N LEU A 113 13.44 -17.19 9.06
CA LEU A 113 14.19 -18.43 8.92
C LEU A 113 13.66 -19.21 7.72
N PRO A 114 14.48 -19.43 6.67
CA PRO A 114 15.86 -18.98 6.53
C PRO A 114 15.97 -17.47 6.22
N PRO A 115 17.12 -16.82 6.51
CA PRO A 115 17.36 -15.43 6.15
C PRO A 115 17.43 -15.25 4.63
N THR A 116 17.05 -14.08 4.12
CA THR A 116 16.95 -13.78 2.68
C THR A 116 18.32 -13.46 2.07
N THR A 117 19.26 -14.41 2.16
CA THR A 117 20.65 -14.28 1.68
C THR A 117 20.93 -15.10 0.42
N THR A 118 19.96 -15.88 -0.06
CA THR A 118 20.05 -16.71 -1.28
C THR A 118 18.77 -16.60 -2.09
N VAL A 119 18.85 -16.89 -3.40
CA VAL A 119 17.68 -16.85 -4.31
C VAL A 119 16.60 -17.84 -3.88
N SER A 120 16.99 -19.01 -3.39
CA SER A 120 16.05 -19.99 -2.85
C SER A 120 15.29 -19.44 -1.64
N ASN A 121 15.99 -18.82 -0.69
CA ASN A 121 15.37 -18.26 0.51
C ASN A 121 14.43 -17.11 0.17
N PHE A 122 14.80 -16.29 -0.82
CA PHE A 122 13.92 -15.25 -1.36
C PHE A 122 12.64 -15.84 -1.97
N HIS A 123 12.74 -16.91 -2.77
CA HIS A 123 11.53 -17.58 -3.29
C HIS A 123 10.66 -18.17 -2.18
N SER A 124 11.24 -18.74 -1.12
CA SER A 124 10.48 -19.20 0.05
C SER A 124 9.74 -18.04 0.72
N LYS A 125 10.37 -16.87 0.86
CA LYS A 125 9.74 -15.68 1.42
C LYS A 125 8.64 -15.11 0.53
N LEU A 126 8.87 -15.06 -0.79
CA LEU A 126 7.82 -14.71 -1.76
C LEU A 126 6.61 -15.63 -1.66
N GLN A 127 6.83 -16.93 -1.54
CA GLN A 127 5.75 -17.90 -1.38
C GLN A 127 4.99 -17.68 -0.08
N ALA A 128 5.69 -17.41 1.03
CA ALA A 128 5.06 -17.11 2.30
C ALA A 128 4.18 -15.85 2.22
N ALA A 129 4.62 -14.79 1.55
CA ALA A 129 3.85 -13.55 1.42
C ALA A 129 2.57 -13.67 0.56
N ARG A 130 2.47 -14.67 -0.33
CA ARG A 130 1.37 -14.77 -1.31
C ARG A 130 0.00 -14.88 -0.63
N GLY A 131 -0.95 -14.06 -1.11
CA GLY A 131 -2.36 -14.16 -0.74
C GLY A 131 -2.72 -13.63 0.67
N GLN A 132 -1.77 -12.99 1.38
CA GLN A 132 -2.03 -12.43 2.70
C GLN A 132 -1.57 -10.97 2.89
N CYS A 133 -1.03 -10.34 1.86
CA CYS A 133 -0.58 -8.94 1.91
C CYS A 133 -1.71 -7.96 1.58
N TYR A 134 -1.89 -6.94 2.41
CA TYR A 134 -2.87 -5.86 2.24
C TYR A 134 -2.27 -4.55 1.70
N VAL A 135 -0.94 -4.46 1.63
CA VAL A 135 -0.18 -3.36 1.03
C VAL A 135 0.90 -3.93 0.12
N ASP A 136 1.51 -3.10 -0.73
CA ASP A 136 2.63 -3.55 -1.56
C ASP A 136 3.81 -3.99 -0.67
N VAL A 137 4.46 -5.09 -1.04
CA VAL A 137 5.62 -5.62 -0.32
C VAL A 137 6.81 -5.73 -1.25
N ALA A 138 7.95 -5.21 -0.80
CA ALA A 138 9.25 -5.47 -1.39
C ALA A 138 10.18 -6.10 -0.35
N PHE A 139 11.32 -6.61 -0.81
CA PHE A 139 12.24 -7.40 0.01
C PHE A 139 13.67 -6.93 -0.15
N TRP A 140 14.36 -6.79 0.97
CA TRP A 140 15.81 -6.63 0.96
C TRP A 140 16.52 -7.96 0.71
N GLY A 141 17.64 -7.90 -0.02
CA GLY A 141 18.61 -9.00 -0.07
C GLY A 141 19.67 -8.82 1.02
N GLY A 142 19.96 -9.88 1.75
CA GLY A 142 21.01 -9.89 2.78
C GLY A 142 22.37 -10.13 2.17
N VAL A 143 23.35 -9.32 2.56
CA VAL A 143 24.78 -9.53 2.24
C VAL A 143 25.47 -10.10 3.48
N ILE A 144 26.15 -11.22 3.31
CA ILE A 144 26.90 -11.94 4.35
C ILE A 144 28.28 -12.32 3.77
N PRO A 145 29.25 -12.78 4.60
CA PRO A 145 30.43 -13.44 4.07
C PRO A 145 30.02 -14.52 3.04
N ASP A 146 30.76 -14.60 1.94
CA ASP A 146 30.63 -15.61 0.87
C ASP A 146 29.43 -15.51 -0.09
N ASN A 147 28.56 -14.49 0.01
CA ASN A 147 27.43 -14.32 -0.94
C ASN A 147 27.49 -13.07 -1.85
N GLN A 148 28.62 -12.35 -1.84
CA GLN A 148 28.80 -11.03 -2.47
C GLN A 148 28.56 -11.00 -3.99
N VAL A 149 28.73 -12.13 -4.68
CA VAL A 149 28.53 -12.25 -6.14
C VAL A 149 27.09 -12.64 -6.52
N ARG A 150 26.24 -12.97 -5.53
CA ARG A 150 24.87 -13.47 -5.72
C ARG A 150 23.82 -12.63 -4.98
N VAL A 151 24.09 -11.33 -4.83
CA VAL A 151 23.20 -10.40 -4.12
C VAL A 151 21.89 -10.22 -4.89
N ILE A 152 20.78 -10.37 -4.19
CA ILE A 152 19.44 -10.12 -4.72
C ILE A 152 19.11 -8.66 -4.49
N PHE A 153 18.89 -7.91 -5.56
CA PHE A 153 18.42 -6.54 -5.47
C PHE A 153 16.91 -6.50 -5.21
N CYS A 154 16.48 -5.46 -4.49
CA CYS A 154 15.11 -5.21 -4.07
C CYS A 154 14.10 -5.54 -5.19
N CYS A 155 13.24 -6.52 -4.93
CA CYS A 155 12.20 -6.94 -5.86
C CYS A 155 10.84 -6.62 -5.26
N LYS A 156 10.10 -5.73 -5.92
CA LYS A 156 8.69 -5.45 -5.58
C LYS A 156 7.84 -6.61 -6.06
N GLN A 157 7.13 -7.26 -5.15
CA GLN A 157 6.07 -8.19 -5.55
C GLN A 157 4.84 -7.37 -5.91
N ARG A 158 4.62 -7.16 -7.21
CA ARG A 158 3.33 -6.71 -7.73
C ARG A 158 2.61 -7.95 -8.20
N ASP A 159 1.49 -8.29 -7.56
CA ASP A 159 0.59 -9.35 -7.99
C ASP A 159 0.12 -9.03 -9.42
N SER A 160 0.84 -9.55 -10.41
CA SER A 160 0.59 -9.42 -11.84
C SER A 160 -0.01 -10.70 -12.43
N LEU A 161 -0.56 -11.55 -11.57
CA LEU A 161 -1.43 -12.65 -11.95
C LEU A 161 -2.75 -12.46 -11.21
N LEU A 162 -3.79 -12.15 -11.99
CA LEU A 162 -5.20 -12.13 -11.62
C LEU A 162 -5.55 -13.21 -10.58
N LEU A 163 -5.67 -12.81 -9.32
CA LEU A 163 -6.54 -13.53 -8.39
C LEU A 163 -7.92 -12.87 -8.48
N PRO A 164 -9.01 -13.64 -8.59
CA PRO A 164 -10.33 -13.08 -8.37
C PRO A 164 -10.36 -12.58 -6.93
N GLN A 165 -10.47 -11.26 -6.75
CA GLN A 165 -10.66 -10.63 -5.45
C GLN A 165 -11.83 -11.33 -4.73
N ARG A 166 -11.52 -12.13 -3.73
CA ARG A 166 -12.46 -12.65 -2.74
C ARG A 166 -11.92 -12.27 -1.37
N TYR A 167 -12.69 -11.41 -0.70
CA TYR A 167 -12.58 -10.94 0.69
C TYR A 167 -11.39 -9.99 0.92
N LEU A 168 -11.55 -8.76 1.41
CA LEU A 168 -12.53 -8.14 2.32
C LEU A 168 -13.02 -6.78 1.80
#